data_AF-A0A0K0FU27-F1
#
_entry.id   AF-A0A0K0FU27-F1
#
_cell.length_a   1.000
_cell.length_b   1.000
_cell.length_c   1.000
_cell.angle_alpha   90.00
_cell.angle_beta   90.00
_cell.angle_gamma   90.00
#
_symmetry.space_group_name_H-M   'P 1'
#
loop_
_entity.id
_entity.type
_entity.pdbx_description
1 polymer ?
#
loop_
_entity_poly.entity_id
_entity_poly.type
_entity_poly.pdbx_seq_one_letter_code
_entity_poly.pdbx_strand_id
1 'polypeptide(L)' 'MWFEQAYSGIITTAFVAGAMYMSYPFNKLDTGRVFRRNYCTRDRVYNSKRDHRLTGNQYVLSGLESIKG' A
#
# COMPACT_ATOMS: atom_id res chain seq x y z
N MET A 1 -30.19 9.05 26.74
CA MET A 1 -30.42 7.59 26.94
C MET A 1 -29.28 6.81 26.28
N TRP A 2 -29.06 5.52 26.57
CA TRP A 2 -27.89 4.77 26.08
C TRP A 2 -27.80 4.66 24.54
N PHE A 3 -28.94 4.72 23.84
CA PHE A 3 -28.97 4.68 22.37
C PHE A 3 -28.36 5.93 21.71
N GLU A 4 -28.37 7.09 22.37
CA GLU A 4 -27.73 8.31 21.85
C GLU A 4 -26.20 8.17 21.81
N GLN A 5 -25.64 7.38 22.72
CA GLN A 5 -24.21 7.03 22.71
C GLN A 5 -23.86 6.05 21.59
N ALA A 6 -24.80 5.19 21.17
CA ALA A 6 -24.58 4.28 20.04
C ALA A 6 -24.35 5.02 18.72
N TYR A 7 -25.10 6.11 18.46
CA TYR A 7 -24.88 6.96 17.28
C TYR A 7 -23.49 7.58 17.28
N SER A 8 -23.04 8.12 18.42
CA SER A 8 -21.69 8.65 18.57
C SER A 8 -20.64 7.56 18.32
N GLY A 9 -20.82 6.36 18.88
CA GLY A 9 -19.91 5.23 18.67
C GLY A 9 -19.83 4.76 17.22
N ILE A 10 -20.96 4.70 16.50
CA ILE A 10 -21.00 4.36 15.07
C ILE A 10 -20.21 5.39 14.25
N ILE A 11 -20.46 6.68 14.49
CA ILE A 11 -19.78 7.77 13.77
C ILE A 11 -18.27 7.69 14.02
N THR A 12 -17.84 7.56 15.28
CA THR A 12 -16.42 7.44 15.62
C THR A 12 -15.78 6.23 14.93
N THR A 13 -16.44 5.07 14.99
CA THR A 13 -15.94 3.84 14.36
C THR A 13 -15.85 3.98 12.84
N ALA A 14 -16.84 4.61 12.20
CA ALA A 14 -16.84 4.86 10.77
C ALA A 14 -15.67 5.74 10.33
N PHE A 15 -15.35 6.80 11.08
CA PHE A 15 -14.20 7.65 10.79
C PHE A 15 -12.86 6.92 10.98
N VAL A 16 -12.71 6.14 12.05
CA VAL A 16 -11.51 5.34 12.28
C VAL A 16 -11.33 4.30 11.18
N ALA A 17 -12.39 3.56 10.85
CA ALA A 17 -12.37 2.58 9.77
C ALA A 17 -12.05 3.25 8.43
N GLY A 18 -12.71 4.37 8.13
CA GLY A 18 -12.43 5.20 6.95
C GLY A 18 -10.93 5.50 6.85
N ALA A 19 -10.34 6.10 7.88
CA ALA A 19 -8.92 6.44 7.91
C ALA A 19 -8.00 5.21 7.71
N MET A 20 -8.33 4.06 8.30
CA MET A 20 -7.56 2.82 8.13
C MET A 20 -7.60 2.32 6.68
N TYR A 21 -8.77 2.34 6.04
CA TYR A 21 -8.96 1.83 4.68
C TYR A 21 -8.55 2.81 3.58
N MET A 22 -8.40 4.11 3.88
CA MET A 22 -7.95 5.12 2.91
C MET A 22 -6.57 4.83 2.31
N SER A 23 -5.74 4.04 2.99
CA SER A 23 -4.44 3.61 2.45
C SER A 23 -4.56 2.85 1.11
N TYR A 24 -5.64 2.08 0.92
CA TYR A 24 -5.88 1.30 -0.30
C TYR A 24 -5.99 2.20 -1.56
N PRO A 25 -6.96 3.14 -1.64
CA PRO A 25 -7.12 3.96 -2.84
C PRO A 25 -5.88 4.82 -3.11
N PHE A 26 -5.26 5.39 -2.07
CA PHE A 26 -4.05 6.18 -2.24
C PHE A 26 -2.89 5.38 -2.82
N ASN A 27 -2.65 4.16 -2.32
CA ASN A 27 -1.59 3.30 -2.85
C ASN A 27 -1.82 2.93 -4.32
N LYS A 28 -3.08 2.61 -4.68
CA LYS A 28 -3.44 2.22 -6.04
C LYS A 28 -3.25 3.39 -7.02
N LEU A 29 -3.59 4.62 -6.60
CA LEU A 29 -3.43 5.82 -7.41
C LEU A 29 -1.96 6.25 -7.55
N ASP A 30 -1.18 6.18 -6.47
CA ASP A 30 0.23 6.60 -6.43
C ASP A 30 1.17 5.59 -7.13
N THR A 31 0.99 4.30 -6.83
CA THR A 31 1.97 3.26 -7.21
C THR A 31 1.44 2.21 -8.18
N GLY A 32 0.15 2.27 -8.53
CA GLY A 32 -0.51 1.23 -9.33
C GLY A 32 -0.72 -0.10 -8.59
N ARG A 33 -0.35 -0.17 -7.29
CA ARG A 33 -0.44 -1.39 -6.48
C ARG A 33 -1.30 -1.15 -5.25
N VAL A 34 -2.02 -2.19 -4.84
CA VAL A 34 -2.90 -2.18 -3.67
C VAL A 34 -2.10 -2.00 -2.36
N PHE A 35 -0.94 -2.67 -2.28
CA PHE A 35 -0.11 -2.71 -1.09
C PHE A 35 1.26 -2.13 -1.39
N ARG A 36 1.78 -1.33 -0.45
CA ARG A 36 3.18 -0.86 -0.49
C ARG A 36 4.12 -2.01 -0.12
N ARG A 37 5.37 -1.91 -0.58
CA ARG A 37 6.41 -2.89 -0.22
C ARG A 37 6.80 -2.76 1.26
N ASN A 38 7.03 -3.91 1.88
CA ASN A 38 7.51 -3.99 3.26
C ASN A 38 9.05 -3.95 3.28
N TYR A 39 9.62 -2.99 4.02
CA TYR A 39 11.07 -2.76 4.15
C TYR A 39 11.68 -3.22 5.48
N CYS A 40 11.00 -4.07 6.24
CA CYS A 40 11.43 -4.50 7.58
C CYS A 40 12.75 -5.28 7.63
N THR A 41 13.35 -5.66 6.49
CA THR A 41 14.67 -6.32 6.46
C THR A 41 15.60 -5.65 5.46
N ARG A 42 16.91 -5.75 5.72
CA ARG A 42 17.95 -5.18 4.84
C ARG A 42 17.87 -5.78 3.43
N ASP A 43 17.60 -7.06 3.31
CA ASP A 43 17.48 -7.74 2.01
C ASP A 43 16.28 -7.22 1.21
N ARG A 44 15.14 -6.95 1.86
CA ARG A 44 13.96 -6.37 1.20
C ARG A 44 14.22 -4.96 0.69
N VAL A 45 14.97 -4.16 1.45
CA VAL A 45 15.42 -2.84 1.02
C VAL A 45 16.38 -2.95 -0.17
N TYR A 46 17.35 -3.86 -0.09
CA TYR A 46 18.33 -4.08 -1.17
C TYR A 46 17.64 -4.50 -2.47
N ASN A 47 16.74 -5.48 -2.42
CA ASN A 47 15.99 -5.95 -3.58
C ASN A 47 15.09 -4.87 -4.16
N SER A 48 14.52 -3.99 -3.34
CA SER A 48 13.70 -2.89 -3.86
C SER A 48 14.52 -1.81 -4.55
N LYS A 49 15.74 -1.55 -4.06
CA LYS A 49 16.71 -0.70 -4.77
C LYS A 49 17.16 -1.32 -6.09
N ARG A 50 17.37 -2.65 -6.13
CA ARG A 50 17.66 -3.38 -7.36
C ARG A 50 16.53 -3.18 -8.38
N ASP A 51 15.28 -3.39 -7.97
CA ASP A 51 14.14 -3.25 -8.88
C ASP A 51 13.99 -1.81 -9.38
N HIS A 52 14.18 -0.81 -8.52
CA HIS A 52 14.19 0.60 -8.94
C HIS A 52 15.28 0.90 -9.98
N ARG A 53 16.47 0.30 -9.85
CA ARG A 53 17.55 0.47 -10.85
C ARG A 53 17.23 -0.20 -12.19
N LEU A 54 16.47 -1.29 -12.19
CA LEU A 54 16.10 -2.03 -13.40
C LEU A 54 15.00 -1.33 -14.20
N THR A 55 13.98 -0.78 -13.53
CA THR A 55 12.76 -0.29 -14.19
C THR A 55 12.51 1.20 -13.99
N GLY A 56 13.36 1.91 -13.25
CA GLY A 56 13.12 3.29 -12.82
C GLY A 56 12.03 3.44 -11.75
N ASN A 57 11.30 2.36 -11.42
CA ASN A 57 10.24 2.37 -10.41
C ASN A 57 10.10 0.97 -9.77
N GLN A 58 10.36 0.88 -8.47
CA GLN A 58 10.31 -0.37 -7.70
C GLN A 58 8.95 -1.12 -7.73
N TYR A 59 7.88 -0.50 -8.22
CA TYR A 59 6.55 -1.12 -8.35
C TYR A 59 6.26 -1.70 -9.75
N VAL A 60 7.12 -1.38 -10.74
CA VAL A 60 7.08 -1.95 -12.09
C VAL A 60 7.85 -3.26 -12.09
N LEU A 61 7.22 -4.34 -12.57
CA LEU A 61 7.85 -5.67 -12.65
C LEU A 61 8.56 -5.83 -13.98
N SER A 62 9.78 -6.34 -13.93
CA SER A 62 10.54 -6.79 -15.10
C SER A 62 10.44 -8.31 -15.16
N GLY A 63 9.61 -8.85 -16.04
CA GLY A 63 9.43 -10.28 -16.23
C GLY A 63 10.43 -10.88 -17.22
N LEU A 64 10.15 -12.11 -17.66
CA LEU A 64 11.02 -12.85 -18.58
C LEU A 64 11.10 -12.19 -19.97
N GLU A 65 10.09 -11.41 -20.34
CA GLU A 65 10.06 -10.60 -21.56
C GLU A 65 11.19 -9.57 -21.64
N SER A 66 11.77 -9.18 -20.51
CA SER A 66 12.90 -8.25 -20.45
C SER A 66 14.25 -8.90 -20.77
N ILE A 67 14.31 -10.23 -20.83
CA ILE A 67 15.54 -10.99 -21.04
C ILE A 67 15.66 -11.27 -22.54
N LYS A 68 16.68 -10.67 -23.18
CA LYS A 68 17.07 -11.07 -24.54
C LYS A 68 17.81 -12.41 -24.45
N GLY A 69 17.27 -13.43 -25.10
CA GLY A 69 17.96 -14.69 -25.37
C GLY A 69 19.02 -14.53 -26.45
#